data_AF-A0A327T9C3-F1
#
_entry.id   AF-A0A327T9C3-F1
#
_cell.length_a   1.000
_cell.length_b   1.000
_cell.length_c   1.000
_cell.angle_alpha   90.00
_cell.angle_beta   90.00
_cell.angle_gamma   90.00
#
_symmetry.space_group_name_H-M   'P 1'
#
loop_
_entity.id
_entity.type
_entity.pdbx_description
1 polymer ?
#
loop_
_entity_poly.entity_id
_entity_poly.type
_entity_poly.pdbx_seq_one_letter_code
_entity_poly.pdbx_strand_id
1 'polypeptide(L)'
;MSPMKRPRRTAGSAAVLLLCALGTAACDPGTPAGAPVERTVASFTTDQPLSGDALTRAAEQLRRRAELLGLADPKVTTDAGVLALSVAGPIGDRLAALTHRPALEFRPVLATAAAGTTPAAPAEGTVPAELTDRFAALDCTTAVPAPDPGTLACDRTQPSRGTWKFALGPVALKGTDIADSTAVLDRNGSGWQVQVDFTPAGSTAFADLTGRIAVLDPPANQLAILLDGAVLSHPAVTQAITGGQAALTGSFTADEAKSLAAQLATPALPDGLRPAT
;
A
#
# COMPACT_ATOMS: atom_id res chain seq x y z
N MET A 1 -38.19 2.85 60.13
CA MET A 1 -39.37 3.74 60.09
C MET A 1 -39.41 4.46 58.75
N SER A 2 -40.46 4.20 57.97
CA SER A 2 -40.96 4.96 56.82
C SER A 2 -41.15 6.47 57.13
N PRO A 3 -41.35 7.40 56.15
CA PRO A 3 -42.13 7.16 54.93
C PRO A 3 -41.77 7.87 53.61
N MET A 4 -42.37 7.28 52.56
CA MET A 4 -42.83 7.81 51.28
C MET A 4 -43.13 9.32 51.19
N LYS A 5 -42.84 9.90 50.01
CA LYS A 5 -43.85 10.63 49.20
C LYS A 5 -43.39 10.85 47.75
N ARG A 6 -44.12 10.28 46.79
CA ARG A 6 -44.30 10.86 45.44
C ARG A 6 -45.40 11.94 45.54
N PRO A 7 -45.46 12.91 44.60
CA PRO A 7 -46.55 12.82 43.62
C PRO A 7 -46.22 13.35 42.20
N ARG A 8 -47.08 12.91 41.27
CA ARG A 8 -47.24 13.29 39.85
C ARG A 8 -47.83 14.70 39.66
N ARG A 9 -47.58 15.34 38.51
CA ARG A 9 -48.50 16.23 37.73
C ARG A 9 -48.07 16.20 36.24
N THR A 10 -48.81 15.63 35.29
CA THR A 10 -50.03 16.08 34.55
C THR A 10 -49.85 17.25 33.57
N ALA A 11 -49.98 16.91 32.27
CA ALA A 11 -50.86 17.48 31.24
C ALA A 11 -50.71 18.94 30.72
N GLY A 12 -50.92 19.08 29.40
CA GLY A 12 -51.30 20.33 28.70
C GLY A 12 -50.54 20.49 27.37
N SER A 13 -51.07 20.02 26.24
CA SER A 13 -52.00 20.74 25.32
C SER A 13 -51.34 21.86 24.52
N ALA A 14 -51.31 21.73 23.18
CA ALA A 14 -52.01 22.62 22.24
C ALA A 14 -51.53 22.41 20.80
N ALA A 15 -52.47 22.08 19.93
CA ALA A 15 -52.34 22.05 18.49
C ALA A 15 -52.27 23.45 17.90
N VAL A 16 -51.51 23.63 16.81
CA VAL A 16 -51.76 24.67 15.82
C VAL A 16 -51.68 24.02 14.44
N LEU A 17 -52.86 23.75 13.89
CA LEU A 17 -53.10 23.54 12.46
C LEU A 17 -52.91 24.88 11.74
N LEU A 18 -52.00 24.94 10.77
CA LEU A 18 -52.00 25.99 9.75
C LEU A 18 -52.60 25.42 8.47
N LEU A 19 -53.81 25.91 8.12
CA LEU A 19 -54.41 25.73 6.80
C LEU A 19 -53.65 26.57 5.77
N CYS A 20 -53.13 25.95 4.72
CA CYS A 20 -52.78 26.62 3.48
C CYS A 20 -54.01 26.63 2.56
N ALA A 21 -54.44 27.83 2.15
CA ALA A 21 -55.48 28.03 1.14
C ALA A 21 -54.86 28.59 -0.15
N LEU A 22 -55.08 27.84 -1.24
CA LEU A 22 -55.30 28.26 -2.63
C LEU A 22 -54.26 29.16 -3.32
N GLY A 23 -53.41 28.51 -4.14
CA GLY A 23 -52.72 29.12 -5.27
C GLY A 23 -52.39 28.03 -6.30
N THR A 24 -53.00 28.08 -7.47
CA THR A 24 -52.81 27.14 -8.58
C THR A 24 -51.40 27.28 -9.17
N ALA A 25 -50.50 26.39 -8.78
CA ALA A 25 -49.32 26.03 -9.56
C ALA A 25 -49.20 24.50 -9.48
N ALA A 26 -49.16 23.86 -10.63
CA ALA A 26 -48.92 22.43 -10.73
C ALA A 26 -47.61 22.10 -10.01
N CYS A 27 -47.70 21.42 -8.87
CA CYS A 27 -46.56 20.72 -8.29
C CYS A 27 -46.28 19.52 -9.19
N ASP A 28 -45.37 19.72 -10.15
CA ASP A 28 -44.64 18.62 -10.76
C ASP A 28 -44.00 17.82 -9.60
N PRO A 29 -44.24 16.50 -9.45
CA PRO A 29 -43.53 15.70 -8.46
C PRO A 29 -42.08 15.64 -8.90
N GLY A 30 -41.30 16.60 -8.42
CA GLY A 30 -39.87 16.69 -8.61
C GLY A 30 -39.26 15.32 -8.39
N THR A 31 -38.52 14.87 -9.40
CA THR A 31 -37.55 13.78 -9.36
C THR A 31 -36.97 13.67 -7.95
N PRO A 32 -36.96 12.49 -7.31
CA PRO A 32 -36.36 12.36 -5.99
C PRO A 32 -34.91 12.79 -6.11
N ALA A 33 -34.60 13.98 -5.59
CA ALA A 33 -33.24 14.41 -5.39
C ALA A 33 -32.60 13.34 -4.52
N GLY A 34 -31.67 12.56 -5.10
CA GLY A 34 -30.95 11.53 -4.39
C GLY A 34 -30.43 12.11 -3.08
N ALA A 35 -30.57 11.34 -2.00
CA ALA A 35 -30.10 11.76 -0.68
C ALA A 35 -28.68 12.35 -0.79
N PRO A 36 -28.37 13.46 -0.09
CA PRO A 36 -27.04 14.06 -0.17
C PRO A 36 -26.01 13.00 0.21
N VAL A 37 -25.14 12.67 -0.75
CA VAL A 37 -24.06 11.72 -0.51
C VAL A 37 -23.07 12.39 0.43
N GLU A 38 -22.94 11.83 1.63
CA GLU A 38 -21.98 12.33 2.61
C GLU A 38 -20.57 12.29 2.00
N ARG A 39 -19.89 13.44 2.03
CA ARG A 39 -18.53 13.58 1.48
C ARG A 39 -17.53 13.68 2.62
N THR A 40 -16.48 12.87 2.54
CA THR A 40 -15.32 12.98 3.43
C THR A 40 -14.28 13.86 2.77
N VAL A 41 -13.69 14.79 3.53
CA VAL A 41 -12.58 15.64 3.07
C VAL A 41 -11.34 15.28 3.88
N ALA A 42 -10.24 15.01 3.18
CA ALA A 42 -8.90 14.85 3.75
C ALA A 42 -7.98 15.93 3.21
N SER A 43 -7.32 16.66 4.10
CA SER A 43 -6.35 17.69 3.75
C SER A 43 -4.94 17.11 3.79
N PHE A 44 -4.05 17.61 2.94
CA PHE A 44 -2.66 17.20 2.84
C PHE A 44 -1.77 18.43 2.78
N THR A 45 -0.62 18.34 3.44
CA THR A 45 0.36 19.41 3.58
C THR A 45 1.78 18.89 3.39
N THR A 46 2.71 19.80 3.14
CA THR A 46 4.15 19.53 3.02
C THR A 46 4.93 20.42 4.00
N ASP A 47 6.09 19.95 4.44
CA ASP A 47 6.95 20.72 5.36
C ASP A 47 7.60 21.94 4.67
N GLN A 48 7.76 21.87 3.35
CA GLN A 48 8.21 23.00 2.52
C GLN A 48 7.11 23.42 1.54
N PRO A 49 6.96 24.73 1.26
CA PRO A 49 5.97 25.20 0.29
C PRO A 49 6.22 24.61 -1.10
N LEU A 50 5.19 24.00 -1.69
CA LEU A 50 5.24 23.53 -3.07
C LEU A 50 4.99 24.68 -4.05
N SER A 51 5.65 24.65 -5.21
CA SER A 51 5.31 25.56 -6.31
C SER A 51 3.92 25.24 -6.89
N GLY A 52 3.32 26.20 -7.60
CA GLY A 52 2.00 26.00 -8.23
C GLY A 52 1.95 24.75 -9.11
N ASP A 53 2.93 24.58 -10.00
CA ASP A 53 2.99 23.39 -10.87
C ASP A 53 3.19 22.08 -10.08
N ALA A 54 3.94 22.13 -8.97
CA ALA A 54 4.13 20.97 -8.11
C ALA A 54 2.82 20.59 -7.39
N LEU A 55 2.04 21.58 -6.94
CA LEU A 55 0.72 21.36 -6.35
C LEU A 55 -0.26 20.77 -7.37
N THR A 56 -0.27 21.27 -8.61
CA THR A 56 -1.13 20.73 -9.68
C THR A 56 -0.78 19.28 -9.98
N ARG A 57 0.50 18.95 -10.17
CA ARG A 57 0.92 17.57 -10.40
C ARG A 57 0.57 16.65 -9.23
N ALA A 58 0.78 17.12 -8.00
CA ALA A 58 0.43 16.37 -6.80
C ALA A 58 -1.09 16.12 -6.70
N ALA A 59 -1.90 17.11 -7.04
CA ALA A 59 -3.36 16.98 -7.06
C ALA A 59 -3.82 15.91 -8.05
N GLU A 60 -3.26 15.90 -9.26
CA GLU A 60 -3.58 14.89 -10.28
C GLU A 60 -3.14 13.49 -9.86
N GLN A 61 -1.95 13.34 -9.28
CA GLN A 61 -1.45 12.08 -8.76
C GLN A 61 -2.32 11.56 -7.61
N LEU A 62 -2.67 12.42 -6.65
CA LEU A 62 -3.52 12.06 -5.52
C LEU A 62 -4.93 11.65 -5.97
N ARG A 63 -5.50 12.36 -6.96
CA ARG A 63 -6.78 11.99 -7.58
C ARG A 63 -6.69 10.61 -8.25
N ARG A 64 -5.69 10.39 -9.12
CA ARG A 64 -5.50 9.09 -9.80
C ARG A 64 -5.37 7.95 -8.80
N ARG A 65 -4.64 8.17 -7.71
CA ARG A 65 -4.46 7.18 -6.66
C ARG A 65 -5.77 6.88 -5.94
N ALA A 66 -6.55 7.91 -5.62
CA ALA A 66 -7.88 7.74 -5.03
C ALA A 66 -8.81 6.92 -5.94
N GLU A 67 -8.78 7.16 -7.26
CA GLU A 67 -9.54 6.39 -8.25
C GLU A 67 -9.12 4.93 -8.27
N LEU A 68 -7.81 4.63 -8.31
CA LEU A 68 -7.28 3.27 -8.30
C LEU A 68 -7.56 2.51 -6.99
N LEU A 69 -7.64 3.24 -5.86
CA LEU A 69 -8.07 2.70 -4.57
C LEU A 69 -9.59 2.47 -4.48
N GLY A 70 -10.35 2.83 -5.52
CA GLY A 70 -11.79 2.67 -5.57
C GLY A 70 -12.55 3.66 -4.68
N LEU A 71 -11.96 4.83 -4.38
CA LEU A 71 -12.68 5.92 -3.72
C LEU A 71 -13.66 6.55 -4.72
N ALA A 72 -14.90 6.77 -4.28
CA ALA A 72 -15.96 7.25 -5.16
C ALA A 72 -15.89 8.78 -5.37
N ASP A 73 -16.05 9.21 -6.62
CA ASP A 73 -16.03 10.63 -7.05
C ASP A 73 -14.91 11.48 -6.40
N PRO A 74 -13.63 11.08 -6.52
CA PRO A 74 -12.53 11.81 -5.90
C PRO A 74 -12.29 13.15 -6.61
N LYS A 75 -12.28 14.23 -5.84
CA LYS A 75 -11.99 15.58 -6.29
C LYS A 75 -10.89 16.17 -5.44
N VAL A 76 -9.86 16.73 -6.08
CA VAL A 76 -8.77 17.39 -5.36
C VAL A 76 -8.81 18.88 -5.68
N THR A 77 -8.81 19.70 -4.65
CA THR A 77 -8.69 21.17 -4.75
C THR A 77 -7.43 21.64 -4.06
N THR A 78 -6.84 22.71 -4.58
CA THR A 78 -5.66 23.37 -3.99
C THR A 78 -6.08 24.72 -3.42
N ASP A 79 -5.82 24.95 -2.14
CA ASP A 79 -6.02 26.26 -1.51
C ASP A 79 -4.86 26.59 -0.57
N ALA A 80 -4.26 27.77 -0.71
CA ALA A 80 -3.16 28.27 0.13
C ALA A 80 -2.01 27.27 0.40
N GLY A 81 -1.67 26.41 -0.58
CA GLY A 81 -0.63 25.38 -0.44
C GLY A 81 -1.08 24.06 0.19
N VAL A 82 -2.36 23.95 0.54
CA VAL A 82 -3.01 22.73 1.05
C VAL A 82 -3.75 22.03 -0.09
N LEU A 83 -3.59 20.71 -0.17
CA LEU A 83 -4.35 19.84 -1.06
C LEU A 83 -5.52 19.25 -0.29
N ALA A 84 -6.76 19.48 -0.72
CA ALA A 84 -7.95 18.89 -0.12
C ALA A 84 -8.56 17.86 -1.08
N LEU A 85 -8.52 16.58 -0.69
CA LEU A 85 -9.21 15.49 -1.37
C LEU A 85 -10.61 15.33 -0.78
N SER A 86 -11.63 15.48 -1.61
CA SER A 86 -13.02 15.19 -1.27
C SER A 86 -13.51 13.96 -2.01
N VAL A 87 -14.02 12.96 -1.28
CA VAL A 87 -14.59 11.72 -1.84
C VAL A 87 -16.01 11.51 -1.34
N ALA A 88 -16.81 10.77 -2.09
CA ALA A 88 -18.10 10.27 -1.64
C ALA A 88 -17.91 9.06 -0.72
N GLY A 89 -18.48 9.12 0.49
CA GLY A 89 -18.36 8.08 1.50
C GLY A 89 -17.05 8.14 2.32
N PRO A 90 -16.79 7.12 3.17
CA PRO A 90 -15.65 7.10 4.07
C PRO A 90 -14.34 6.78 3.36
N ILE A 91 -13.25 7.45 3.76
CA ILE A 91 -11.88 7.15 3.29
C ILE A 91 -11.29 5.96 4.08
N GLY A 92 -11.51 5.91 5.40
CA GLY A 92 -11.02 4.83 6.28
C GLY A 92 -9.51 4.61 6.17
N ASP A 93 -9.09 3.36 6.20
CA ASP A 93 -7.68 2.94 6.16
C ASP A 93 -6.98 3.25 4.83
N ARG A 94 -7.74 3.61 3.78
CA ARG A 94 -7.21 3.99 2.48
C ARG A 94 -6.48 5.34 2.52
N LEU A 95 -6.66 6.14 3.57
CA LEU A 95 -5.97 7.43 3.71
C LEU A 95 -4.45 7.26 3.78
N ALA A 96 -3.97 6.27 4.53
CA ALA A 96 -2.55 5.94 4.59
C ALA A 96 -2.04 5.48 3.21
N ALA A 97 -2.83 4.65 2.53
CA ALA A 97 -2.53 4.16 1.19
C ALA A 97 -2.56 5.25 0.10
N LEU A 98 -3.01 6.48 0.37
CA LEU A 98 -2.92 7.60 -0.57
C LEU A 98 -1.55 8.29 -0.54
N THR A 99 -0.84 8.24 0.57
CA THR A 99 0.42 8.99 0.77
C THR A 99 1.64 8.12 0.93
N HIS A 100 1.46 6.87 1.37
CA HIS A 100 2.56 5.91 1.49
C HIS A 100 3.28 5.73 0.15
N ARG A 101 4.60 5.63 0.13
CA ARG A 101 5.34 5.30 -1.10
C ARG A 101 6.09 4.00 -0.84
N PRO A 102 5.59 2.85 -1.34
CA PRO A 102 6.24 1.60 -1.09
C PRO A 102 7.58 1.55 -1.80
N ALA A 103 8.65 1.28 -1.05
CA ALA A 103 9.97 1.00 -1.60
C ALA A 103 10.01 -0.45 -2.08
N LEU A 104 9.68 -0.67 -3.35
CA LEU A 104 9.81 -1.98 -3.99
C LEU A 104 11.23 -2.16 -4.56
N GLU A 105 11.88 -3.27 -4.23
CA GLU A 105 13.22 -3.62 -4.72
C GLU A 105 13.30 -5.10 -5.12
N PHE A 106 14.08 -5.38 -6.16
CA PHE A 106 14.41 -6.73 -6.60
C PHE A 106 15.91 -6.95 -6.40
N ARG A 107 16.27 -7.96 -5.61
CA ARG A 107 17.65 -8.26 -5.22
C ARG A 107 17.94 -9.75 -5.34
N PRO A 108 19.11 -10.16 -5.84
CA PRO A 108 19.50 -11.57 -5.79
C PRO A 108 19.73 -11.98 -4.34
N VAL A 109 19.35 -13.20 -3.98
CA VAL A 109 19.67 -13.78 -2.68
C VAL A 109 21.11 -14.29 -2.71
N LEU A 110 21.90 -13.98 -1.69
CA LEU A 110 23.28 -14.48 -1.54
C LEU A 110 23.34 -15.60 -0.51
N ALA A 111 22.60 -15.41 0.58
CA ALA A 111 22.47 -16.42 1.62
C ALA A 111 21.14 -16.29 2.38
N THR A 112 20.71 -17.39 2.99
CA THR A 112 19.52 -17.45 3.85
C THR A 112 19.83 -18.22 5.12
N ALA A 113 19.12 -17.91 6.20
CA ALA A 113 19.14 -18.72 7.42
C ALA A 113 17.80 -18.59 8.15
N ALA A 114 17.44 -19.61 8.92
CA ALA A 114 16.35 -19.49 9.88
C ALA A 114 16.71 -18.43 10.93
N ALA A 115 15.79 -17.51 11.21
CA ALA A 115 15.90 -16.50 12.25
C ALA A 115 15.30 -17.02 13.57
N GLY A 116 15.83 -16.55 14.70
CA GLY A 116 15.33 -16.87 16.03
C GLY A 116 15.75 -18.23 16.60
N THR A 117 16.59 -19.01 15.90
CA THR A 117 17.17 -20.24 16.47
C THR A 117 18.44 -19.94 17.26
N THR A 118 18.56 -20.52 18.46
CA THR A 118 19.81 -20.52 19.24
C THR A 118 20.23 -21.97 19.47
N PRO A 119 21.41 -22.42 18.98
CA PRO A 119 22.37 -21.66 18.15
C PRO A 119 21.77 -21.27 16.78
N ALA A 120 22.29 -20.18 16.19
CA ALA A 120 21.88 -19.73 14.87
C ALA A 120 22.11 -20.85 13.84
N ALA A 121 21.10 -21.12 13.00
CA ALA A 121 21.25 -22.08 11.92
C ALA A 121 22.40 -21.67 10.98
N PRO A 122 23.15 -22.63 10.42
CA PRO A 122 24.14 -22.32 9.40
C PRO A 122 23.44 -21.65 8.21
N ALA A 123 24.08 -20.64 7.64
CA ALA A 123 23.57 -20.01 6.44
C ALA A 123 23.68 -20.97 5.25
N GLU A 124 22.63 -21.05 4.45
CA GLU A 124 22.71 -21.59 3.10
C GLU A 124 23.22 -20.48 2.17
N GLY A 125 24.15 -20.79 1.26
CA GLY A 125 24.81 -19.80 0.41
C GLY A 125 26.02 -19.14 1.07
N THR A 126 26.46 -18.00 0.53
CA THR A 126 27.66 -17.28 1.01
C THR A 126 27.27 -15.91 1.51
N VAL A 127 27.40 -15.69 2.82
CA VAL A 127 27.28 -14.35 3.43
C VAL A 127 28.57 -13.59 3.13
N PRO A 128 28.52 -12.41 2.48
CA PRO A 128 29.71 -11.57 2.31
C PRO A 128 30.39 -11.27 3.66
N ALA A 129 31.71 -11.20 3.66
CA ALA A 129 32.50 -11.07 4.90
C ALA A 129 32.09 -9.82 5.70
N GLU A 130 31.82 -8.73 5.00
CA GLU A 130 31.36 -7.46 5.55
C GLU A 130 29.98 -7.52 6.22
N LEU A 131 29.18 -8.55 5.91
CA LEU A 131 27.84 -8.75 6.47
C LEU A 131 27.79 -9.82 7.55
N THR A 132 28.85 -10.59 7.78
CA THR A 132 28.80 -11.80 8.60
C THR A 132 28.33 -11.54 10.03
N ASP A 133 28.94 -10.58 10.73
CA ASP A 133 28.58 -10.27 12.12
C ASP A 133 27.14 -9.75 12.24
N ARG A 134 26.74 -8.91 11.29
CA ARG A 134 25.41 -8.29 11.26
C ARG A 134 24.34 -9.30 10.90
N PHE A 135 24.62 -10.19 9.94
CA PHE A 135 23.75 -11.30 9.59
C PHE A 135 23.57 -12.25 10.77
N ALA A 136 24.66 -12.57 11.50
CA ALA A 136 24.58 -13.40 12.70
C ALA A 136 23.71 -12.74 13.79
N ALA A 137 23.90 -11.44 14.03
CA ALA A 137 23.16 -10.67 15.03
C ALA A 137 21.70 -10.33 14.66
N LEU A 138 21.34 -10.42 13.37
CA LEU A 138 19.99 -10.10 12.90
C LEU A 138 18.96 -11.05 13.54
N ASP A 139 18.09 -10.48 14.36
CA ASP A 139 16.95 -11.11 14.97
C ASP A 139 15.65 -10.63 14.32
N CYS A 140 15.05 -11.49 13.51
CA CYS A 140 13.79 -11.18 12.84
C CYS A 140 12.55 -11.45 13.72
N THR A 141 12.71 -11.80 15.00
CA THR A 141 11.57 -12.06 15.91
C THR A 141 11.10 -10.82 16.67
N THR A 142 11.93 -9.79 16.81
CA THR A 142 11.65 -8.63 17.68
C THR A 142 11.29 -7.34 16.92
N ALA A 143 11.61 -7.23 15.62
CA ALA A 143 11.03 -6.36 14.59
C ALA A 143 11.91 -6.45 13.34
N VAL A 144 11.37 -6.20 12.14
CA VAL A 144 12.20 -6.02 10.95
C VAL A 144 12.97 -4.70 11.14
N PRO A 145 14.30 -4.69 11.29
CA PRO A 145 15.04 -3.44 11.37
C PRO A 145 14.79 -2.62 10.10
N ALA A 146 14.80 -1.29 10.22
CA ALA A 146 14.81 -0.41 9.06
C ALA A 146 15.89 -0.91 8.08
N PRO A 147 15.63 -0.91 6.76
CA PRO A 147 16.59 -1.45 5.80
C PRO A 147 17.96 -0.84 6.10
N ASP A 148 18.87 -1.71 6.52
CA ASP A 148 20.30 -1.58 6.35
C ASP A 148 20.56 -0.99 4.94
N PRO A 149 21.66 -0.29 4.61
CA PRO A 149 22.02 0.07 3.22
C PRO A 149 21.93 -1.02 2.11
N GLY A 150 21.30 -2.17 2.37
CA GLY A 150 20.35 -2.77 1.45
C GLY A 150 20.41 -4.29 1.46
N THR A 151 21.27 -4.84 2.31
CA THR A 151 21.82 -6.17 2.09
C THR A 151 21.33 -7.20 3.10
N LEU A 152 20.66 -6.80 4.18
CA LEU A 152 20.08 -7.71 5.16
C LEU A 152 18.58 -7.45 5.31
N ALA A 153 17.78 -8.51 5.27
CA ALA A 153 16.33 -8.39 5.37
C ALA A 153 15.71 -9.60 6.07
N CYS A 154 14.50 -9.41 6.59
CA CYS A 154 13.68 -10.46 7.20
C CYS A 154 12.50 -10.81 6.28
N ASP A 155 12.06 -12.06 6.36
CA ASP A 155 10.83 -12.53 5.71
C ASP A 155 9.59 -11.89 6.33
N ARG A 156 8.63 -11.46 5.49
CA ARG A 156 7.29 -11.02 5.89
C ARG A 156 6.22 -12.10 5.68
N THR A 157 6.52 -13.14 4.91
CA THR A 157 5.50 -14.03 4.34
C THR A 157 4.98 -15.11 5.27
N GLN A 158 5.77 -15.59 6.24
CA GLN A 158 5.42 -16.85 6.93
C GLN A 158 5.91 -16.93 8.38
N PRO A 159 5.28 -16.21 9.33
CA PRO A 159 5.60 -16.40 10.76
C PRO A 159 5.38 -17.84 11.25
N SER A 160 4.49 -18.60 10.59
CA SER A 160 4.15 -19.98 10.92
C SER A 160 5.10 -21.05 10.34
N ARG A 161 6.00 -20.71 9.39
CA ARG A 161 7.05 -21.63 8.89
C ARG A 161 8.45 -21.30 9.42
N GLY A 162 8.51 -20.44 10.44
CA GLY A 162 9.74 -19.85 10.94
C GLY A 162 10.08 -18.59 10.18
N THR A 163 10.58 -17.59 10.89
CA THR A 163 11.06 -16.35 10.28
C THR A 163 12.40 -16.62 9.62
N TRP A 164 12.62 -16.15 8.40
CA TRP A 164 13.92 -16.25 7.71
C TRP A 164 14.62 -14.91 7.70
N LYS A 165 15.96 -14.95 7.69
CA LYS A 165 16.82 -13.81 7.41
C LYS A 165 17.62 -14.04 6.13
N PHE A 166 17.87 -12.97 5.42
CA PHE A 166 18.49 -12.98 4.09
C PHE A 166 19.70 -12.07 4.07
N ALA A 167 20.78 -12.55 3.45
CA ALA A 167 21.82 -11.71 2.89
C ALA A 167 21.53 -11.55 1.40
N LEU A 168 21.47 -10.31 0.94
CA LEU A 168 20.99 -9.90 -0.36
C LEU A 168 22.09 -9.14 -1.09
N GLY A 169 22.12 -9.30 -2.41
CA GLY A 169 22.99 -8.54 -3.28
C GLY A 169 22.49 -7.10 -3.49
N PRO A 170 23.15 -6.36 -4.39
CA PRO A 170 22.75 -5.00 -4.72
C PRO A 170 21.33 -4.95 -5.32
N VAL A 171 20.69 -3.77 -5.23
CA VAL A 171 19.43 -3.49 -5.93
C VAL A 171 19.66 -3.71 -7.42
N ALA A 172 18.96 -4.67 -7.99
CA ALA A 172 19.00 -4.91 -9.43
C ALA A 172 17.86 -4.17 -10.14
N LEU A 173 16.68 -4.09 -9.51
CA LEU A 173 15.56 -3.27 -9.97
C LEU A 173 14.86 -2.63 -8.78
N LYS A 174 14.18 -1.52 -9.03
CA LYS A 174 13.40 -0.76 -8.04
C LYS A 174 12.03 -0.37 -8.59
N GLY A 175 11.14 0.12 -7.73
CA GLY A 175 9.81 0.56 -8.11
C GLY A 175 9.77 1.58 -9.27
N THR A 176 10.83 2.38 -9.48
CA THR A 176 10.89 3.32 -10.62
C THR A 176 11.06 2.64 -11.98
N ASP A 177 11.40 1.35 -12.00
CA ASP A 177 11.54 0.57 -13.22
C ASP A 177 10.19 -0.06 -13.65
N ILE A 178 9.13 0.14 -12.88
CA ILE A 178 7.76 -0.29 -13.15
C ILE A 178 7.02 0.77 -13.96
N ALA A 179 6.36 0.33 -15.04
CA ALA A 179 5.50 1.15 -15.87
C ALA A 179 4.05 1.15 -15.39
N ASP A 180 3.54 -0.02 -14.98
CA ASP A 180 2.18 -0.18 -14.47
C ASP A 180 2.08 -1.35 -13.49
N SER A 181 0.98 -1.40 -12.73
CA SER A 181 0.69 -2.56 -11.89
C SER A 181 -0.80 -2.75 -11.64
N THR A 182 -1.23 -4.00 -11.56
CA THR A 182 -2.63 -4.37 -11.41
C THR A 182 -2.81 -5.47 -10.37
N ALA A 183 -3.86 -5.36 -9.57
CA ALA A 183 -4.26 -6.44 -8.66
C ALA A 183 -5.05 -7.49 -9.44
N VAL A 184 -4.58 -8.73 -9.39
CA VAL A 184 -5.21 -9.85 -10.10
C VAL A 184 -5.44 -11.02 -9.14
N LEU A 185 -6.56 -11.70 -9.31
CA LEU A 185 -6.82 -12.97 -8.62
C LEU A 185 -6.20 -14.09 -9.44
N ASP A 186 -5.24 -14.82 -8.87
CA ASP A 186 -4.69 -16.00 -9.53
C ASP A 186 -5.73 -17.10 -9.62
N ARG A 187 -6.04 -17.54 -10.84
CA ARG A 187 -7.03 -18.58 -11.13
C ARG A 187 -6.55 -19.97 -10.71
N ASN A 188 -5.24 -20.14 -10.51
CA ASN A 188 -4.66 -21.40 -10.06
C ASN A 188 -4.69 -21.57 -8.53
N GLY A 189 -5.25 -20.59 -7.80
CA GLY A 189 -5.54 -20.71 -6.37
C GLY A 189 -4.51 -20.06 -5.45
N SER A 190 -3.53 -19.33 -5.96
CA SER A 190 -2.54 -18.62 -5.12
C SER A 190 -3.11 -17.39 -4.40
N GLY A 191 -4.38 -17.06 -4.64
CA GLY A 191 -5.05 -15.90 -4.05
C GLY A 191 -4.79 -14.61 -4.83
N TRP A 192 -4.88 -13.47 -4.16
CA TRP A 192 -4.61 -12.18 -4.79
C TRP A 192 -3.11 -11.95 -4.92
N GLN A 193 -2.71 -11.43 -6.07
CA GLN A 193 -1.33 -11.03 -6.37
C GLN A 193 -1.32 -9.67 -7.07
N VAL A 194 -0.17 -9.01 -7.06
CA VAL A 194 0.04 -7.78 -7.84
C VAL A 194 0.89 -8.12 -9.06
N GLN A 195 0.30 -8.02 -10.24
CA GLN A 195 1.03 -8.08 -11.50
C GLN A 195 1.72 -6.73 -11.73
N VAL A 196 3.02 -6.75 -12.00
CA VAL A 196 3.77 -5.55 -12.39
C VAL A 196 4.23 -5.69 -13.84
N ASP A 197 4.14 -4.59 -14.57
CA ASP A 197 4.66 -4.42 -15.92
C ASP A 197 5.86 -3.49 -15.84
N PHE A 198 7.01 -3.96 -16.30
CA PHE A 198 8.22 -3.14 -16.28
C PHE A 198 8.25 -2.16 -17.46
N THR A 199 8.96 -1.05 -17.26
CA THR A 199 9.41 -0.19 -18.35
C THR A 199 10.31 -0.97 -19.31
N PRO A 200 10.59 -0.48 -20.54
CA PRO A 200 11.52 -1.15 -21.44
C PRO A 200 12.90 -1.38 -20.82
N ALA A 201 13.45 -0.38 -20.12
CA ALA A 201 14.72 -0.51 -19.41
C ALA A 201 14.65 -1.52 -18.26
N GLY A 202 13.57 -1.49 -17.47
CA GLY A 202 13.32 -2.46 -16.41
C GLY A 202 13.19 -3.89 -16.93
N SER A 203 12.52 -4.10 -18.06
CA SER A 203 12.35 -5.41 -18.70
C SER A 203 13.69 -6.02 -19.10
N THR A 204 14.59 -5.22 -19.69
CA THR A 204 15.96 -5.66 -19.99
C THR A 204 16.73 -5.99 -18.72
N ALA A 205 16.71 -5.11 -17.71
CA ALA A 205 17.39 -5.36 -16.44
C ALA A 205 16.88 -6.63 -15.73
N PHE A 206 15.57 -6.88 -15.79
CA PHE A 206 14.93 -8.06 -15.21
C PHE A 206 15.34 -9.34 -15.94
N ALA A 207 15.35 -9.32 -17.27
CA ALA A 207 15.80 -10.44 -18.09
C ALA A 207 17.28 -10.77 -17.84
N ASP A 208 18.14 -9.75 -17.77
CA ASP A 208 19.56 -9.91 -17.50
C ASP A 208 19.81 -10.47 -16.10
N LEU A 209 19.10 -9.96 -15.10
CA LEU A 209 19.20 -10.46 -13.73
C LEU A 209 18.78 -11.93 -13.64
N THR A 210 17.58 -12.25 -14.12
CA THR A 210 17.02 -13.60 -14.06
C THR A 210 17.88 -14.60 -14.85
N GLY A 211 18.40 -14.20 -16.01
CA GLY A 211 19.33 -15.01 -16.79
C GLY A 211 20.65 -15.30 -16.07
N ARG A 212 21.22 -14.32 -15.35
CA ARG A 212 22.44 -14.52 -14.57
C ARG A 212 22.25 -15.47 -13.39
N ILE A 213 21.14 -15.32 -12.64
CA ILE A 213 20.94 -16.11 -11.43
C ILE A 213 20.38 -17.51 -11.70
N ALA A 214 19.70 -17.72 -12.84
CA ALA A 214 19.07 -19.00 -13.21
C ALA A 214 20.05 -20.20 -13.26
N VAL A 215 21.33 -19.93 -13.52
CA VAL A 215 22.37 -20.97 -13.64
C VAL A 215 23.13 -21.24 -12.34
N LEU A 216 22.78 -20.54 -11.26
CA LEU A 216 23.43 -20.68 -9.96
C LEU A 216 22.74 -21.77 -9.13
N ASP A 217 23.46 -22.31 -8.15
CA ASP A 217 22.87 -23.21 -7.17
C ASP A 217 22.05 -22.44 -6.12
N PRO A 218 21.00 -23.05 -5.54
CA PRO A 218 20.27 -22.45 -4.43
C PRO A 218 21.20 -22.11 -3.24
N PRO A 219 20.94 -21.01 -2.51
CA PRO A 219 19.86 -20.04 -2.72
C PRO A 219 20.20 -18.93 -3.74
N ALA A 220 21.38 -18.96 -4.37
CA ALA A 220 21.85 -17.88 -5.24
C ALA A 220 21.05 -17.72 -6.54
N ASN A 221 20.24 -18.72 -6.89
CA ASN A 221 19.26 -18.64 -7.98
C ASN A 221 17.90 -18.04 -7.58
N GLN A 222 17.74 -17.57 -6.35
CA GLN A 222 16.51 -16.94 -5.90
C GLN A 222 16.53 -15.43 -6.10
N LEU A 223 15.37 -14.89 -6.45
CA LEU A 223 15.15 -13.45 -6.59
C LEU A 223 14.30 -12.95 -5.44
N ALA A 224 14.90 -12.24 -4.49
CA ALA A 224 14.16 -11.58 -3.42
C ALA A 224 13.43 -10.35 -3.96
N ILE A 225 12.15 -10.28 -3.66
CA ILE A 225 11.26 -9.14 -3.90
C ILE A 225 11.01 -8.51 -2.54
N LEU A 226 11.43 -7.27 -2.36
CA LEU A 226 11.34 -6.54 -1.10
C LEU A 226 10.30 -5.44 -1.21
N LEU A 227 9.55 -5.25 -0.13
CA LEU A 227 8.61 -4.15 0.02
C LEU A 227 8.89 -3.44 1.35
N ASP A 228 9.33 -2.18 1.30
CA ASP A 228 9.69 -1.39 2.48
C ASP A 228 10.75 -2.09 3.35
N GLY A 229 11.76 -2.68 2.70
CA GLY A 229 12.92 -3.31 3.36
C GLY A 229 12.71 -4.73 3.90
N ALA A 230 11.50 -5.30 3.80
CA ALA A 230 11.28 -6.71 4.15
C ALA A 230 11.06 -7.56 2.89
N VAL A 231 11.50 -8.82 2.93
CA VAL A 231 11.28 -9.78 1.84
C VAL A 231 9.81 -10.17 1.81
N LEU A 232 9.16 -9.86 0.70
CA LEU A 232 7.78 -10.19 0.40
C LEU A 232 7.66 -11.53 -0.34
N SER A 233 8.65 -11.91 -1.13
CA SER A 233 8.76 -13.26 -1.72
C SER A 233 10.17 -13.46 -2.26
N HIS A 234 10.56 -14.72 -2.48
CA HIS A 234 11.90 -15.06 -2.97
C HIS A 234 11.88 -16.30 -3.90
N PRO A 235 11.11 -16.28 -5.01
CA PRO A 235 11.02 -17.43 -5.90
C PRO A 235 12.39 -17.81 -6.49
N ALA A 236 12.58 -19.12 -6.68
CA ALA A 236 13.70 -19.65 -7.45
C ALA A 236 13.50 -19.34 -8.94
N VAL A 237 14.55 -18.86 -9.59
CA VAL A 237 14.59 -18.59 -11.02
C VAL A 237 15.32 -19.73 -11.71
N THR A 238 14.71 -20.28 -12.76
CA THR A 238 15.25 -21.44 -13.51
C THR A 238 15.58 -21.11 -14.95
N GLN A 239 15.15 -19.94 -15.44
CA GLN A 239 15.45 -19.43 -16.78
C GLN A 239 15.32 -17.90 -16.80
N ALA A 240 15.90 -17.26 -17.81
CA ALA A 240 15.72 -15.84 -18.03
C ALA A 240 14.24 -15.52 -18.29
N ILE A 241 13.72 -14.48 -17.65
CA ILE A 241 12.35 -14.02 -17.82
C ILE A 241 12.35 -12.77 -18.70
N THR A 242 11.99 -12.94 -19.97
CA THR A 242 12.05 -11.88 -21.00
C THR A 242 10.70 -11.21 -21.27
N GLY A 243 9.63 -11.64 -20.59
CA GLY A 243 8.27 -11.14 -20.80
C GLY A 243 8.00 -9.72 -20.26
N GLY A 244 8.96 -9.09 -19.57
CA GLY A 244 8.80 -7.73 -19.03
C GLY A 244 7.78 -7.62 -17.88
N GLN A 245 7.43 -8.75 -17.27
CA GLN A 245 6.36 -8.86 -16.28
C GLN A 245 6.81 -9.69 -15.09
N ALA A 246 6.32 -9.34 -13.89
CA ALA A 246 6.51 -10.14 -12.68
C ALA A 246 5.25 -10.14 -11.81
N ALA A 247 5.07 -11.22 -11.04
CA ALA A 247 3.98 -11.31 -10.06
C ALA A 247 4.53 -11.16 -8.65
N LEU A 248 4.01 -10.20 -7.90
CA LEU A 248 4.27 -10.04 -6.47
C LEU A 248 3.25 -10.88 -5.70
N THR A 249 3.74 -11.92 -5.04
CA THR A 249 2.96 -12.83 -4.19
C THR A 249 3.30 -12.59 -2.72
N GLY A 250 2.34 -12.79 -1.80
CA GLY A 250 2.56 -12.47 -0.38
C GLY A 250 1.36 -12.64 0.55
N SER A 251 0.43 -13.54 0.21
CA SER A 251 -0.82 -13.78 0.99
C SER A 251 -1.71 -12.54 1.11
N PHE A 252 -1.84 -11.76 0.02
CA PHE A 252 -2.65 -10.55 0.02
C PHE A 252 -4.15 -10.86 0.07
N THR A 253 -4.88 -10.00 0.78
CA THR A 253 -6.31 -9.80 0.56
C THR A 253 -6.55 -9.01 -0.73
N ALA A 254 -7.80 -9.01 -1.21
CA ALA A 254 -8.20 -8.24 -2.38
C ALA A 254 -7.86 -6.74 -2.25
N ASP A 255 -8.14 -6.18 -1.07
CA ASP A 255 -7.97 -4.76 -0.81
C ASP A 255 -6.49 -4.39 -0.62
N GLU A 256 -5.69 -5.25 0.00
CA GLU A 256 -4.24 -5.07 0.09
C GLU A 256 -3.57 -5.11 -1.29
N ALA A 257 -3.94 -6.09 -2.14
CA ALA A 257 -3.41 -6.18 -3.49
C ALA A 257 -3.78 -4.96 -4.33
N LYS A 258 -5.05 -4.53 -4.29
CA LYS A 258 -5.52 -3.30 -4.97
C LYS A 258 -4.81 -2.06 -4.46
N SER A 259 -4.66 -1.97 -3.14
CA SER A 259 -3.95 -0.87 -2.50
C SER A 259 -2.52 -0.81 -3.02
N LEU A 260 -1.76 -1.89 -2.90
CA LEU A 260 -0.37 -1.98 -3.35
C LEU A 260 -0.23 -1.68 -4.85
N ALA A 261 -1.09 -2.24 -5.70
CA ALA A 261 -1.10 -1.96 -7.13
C ALA A 261 -1.35 -0.46 -7.43
N ALA A 262 -2.28 0.18 -6.72
CA ALA A 262 -2.51 1.62 -6.87
C ALA A 262 -1.27 2.46 -6.51
N GLN A 263 -0.53 2.05 -5.48
CA GLN A 263 0.68 2.76 -5.03
C GLN A 263 1.83 2.59 -6.01
N LEU A 264 1.99 1.40 -6.60
CA LEU A 264 3.06 1.09 -7.55
C LEU A 264 2.77 1.64 -8.95
N ALA A 265 1.50 1.68 -9.37
CA ALA A 265 1.09 2.21 -10.67
C ALA A 265 1.15 3.74 -10.74
N THR A 266 1.19 4.45 -9.61
CA THR A 266 1.21 5.91 -9.57
C THR A 266 2.65 6.43 -9.41
N PRO A 267 3.03 7.49 -10.16
CA PRO A 267 4.30 8.16 -9.91
C PRO A 267 4.36 8.68 -8.48
N ALA A 268 5.58 8.80 -7.95
CA ALA A 268 5.80 9.31 -6.61
C ALA A 268 5.13 10.70 -6.43
N LEU A 269 4.35 10.83 -5.36
CA LEU A 269 3.90 12.12 -4.84
C LEU A 269 5.13 12.96 -4.43
N PRO A 270 5.03 14.30 -4.38
CA PRO A 270 6.12 15.12 -3.88
C PRO A 270 6.57 14.70 -2.48
N ASP A 271 7.87 14.86 -2.21
CA ASP A 271 8.46 14.51 -0.92
C ASP A 271 7.81 15.29 0.21
N GLY A 272 7.56 14.60 1.33
CA GLY A 272 6.99 15.19 2.54
C GLY A 272 5.48 15.45 2.50
N LEU A 273 4.77 15.08 1.42
CA LEU A 273 3.31 15.20 1.38
C LEU A 273 2.67 14.20 2.37
N ARG A 274 1.93 14.73 3.35
CA ARG A 274 1.31 13.95 4.42
C ARG A 274 -0.10 14.44 4.74
N PRO A 275 -1.00 13.58 5.27
CA PRO A 275 -2.28 14.04 5.76
C PRO A 275 -2.10 15.12 6.82
N ALA A 276 -2.86 16.21 6.72
CA ALA A 276 -2.97 17.19 7.77
C ALA A 276 -3.81 16.58 8.90
N THR A 277 -3.21 16.41 10.07
CA THR A 277 -3.89 16.04 11.32
C THR A 277 -4.70 17.16 11.90
#